data_AF-A0A9J6FBH9-F1
#
_entry.id   AF-A0A9J6FBH9-F1
#
_cell.length_a   1.000
_cell.length_b   1.000
_cell.length_c   1.000
_cell.angle_alpha   90.00
_cell.angle_beta   90.00
_cell.angle_gamma   90.00
#
_symmetry.space_group_name_H-M   'P 1'
#
loop_
_entity.id
_entity.type
_entity.pdbx_description
1 polymer ?
#
loop_
_entity_poly.entity_id
_entity_poly.type
_entity_poly.pdbx_seq_one_letter_code
_entity_poly.pdbx_strand_id
1 'polypeptide(L)'
;MANLNHGLKEADLLKLQDALIISRIRYALPHCTLTNQHHERINTLIRKTTKFALGVPICTANTHLENTGLYVTCKEIIAAHRHNQLYGFGTPNQAGNY
;
A
#
# COMPACT_ATOMS: atom_id res chain seq x y z
N MET A 1 12.29 22.73 -17.34
CA MET A 1 12.83 21.70 -18.25
C MET A 1 13.10 20.45 -17.42
N ALA A 2 12.17 19.51 -17.38
CA ALA A 2 12.35 18.25 -16.66
C ALA A 2 12.91 17.19 -17.62
N ASN A 3 14.00 16.54 -17.24
CA ASN A 3 14.76 15.59 -18.04
C ASN A 3 13.90 14.34 -18.33
N LEU A 4 13.43 14.17 -19.58
CA LEU A 4 12.55 13.07 -20.01
C LEU A 4 13.29 11.73 -20.24
N ASN A 5 14.62 11.68 -20.08
CA ASN A 5 15.44 10.55 -20.51
C ASN A 5 16.14 9.78 -19.38
N HIS A 6 15.77 10.00 -18.11
CA HIS A 6 16.20 9.10 -17.04
C HIS A 6 15.13 8.04 -16.80
N GLY A 7 15.50 6.77 -17.01
CA GLY A 7 14.64 5.63 -16.68
C GLY A 7 14.12 5.70 -15.23
N LEU A 8 12.93 5.15 -15.01
CA LEU A 8 12.29 5.14 -13.69
C LEU A 8 13.21 4.44 -12.68
N LYS A 9 13.60 5.18 -11.63
CA LYS A 9 14.39 4.62 -10.53
C LYS A 9 13.47 3.81 -9.62
N GLU A 10 14.06 2.92 -8.83
CA GLU A 10 13.36 2.09 -7.83
C GLU A 10 12.39 2.90 -6.95
N ALA A 11 12.86 4.03 -6.41
CA ALA A 11 12.05 4.90 -5.56
C ALA A 11 10.85 5.54 -6.30
N ASP A 12 11.01 5.85 -7.59
CA ASP A 12 9.93 6.39 -8.42
C ASP A 12 8.89 5.30 -8.73
N LEU A 13 9.33 4.06 -8.94
CA LEU A 13 8.45 2.90 -9.13
C LEU A 13 7.65 2.57 -7.86
N LEU A 14 8.28 2.64 -6.68
CA LEU A 14 7.58 2.45 -5.40
C LEU A 14 6.51 3.52 -5.18
N LYS A 15 6.82 4.79 -5.50
CA LYS A 15 5.83 5.88 -5.45
C LYS A 15 4.69 5.65 -6.43
N LEU A 16 5.00 5.19 -7.65
CA LEU A 16 3.98 4.88 -8.66
C LEU A 16 3.09 3.71 -8.23
N GLN A 17 3.68 2.67 -7.63
CA GLN A 17 2.94 1.56 -7.02
C GLN A 17 1.97 2.07 -5.96
N ASP A 18 2.44 2.91 -5.04
CA ASP A 18 1.60 3.41 -3.96
C ASP A 18 0.46 4.29 -4.49
N ALA A 19 0.79 5.22 -5.40
CA ALA A 19 -0.14 6.17 -5.99
C ALA A 19 -1.23 5.51 -6.88
N LEU A 20 -0.91 4.42 -7.58
CA LEU A 20 -1.86 3.79 -8.52
C LEU A 20 -2.52 2.54 -7.96
N ILE A 21 -1.73 1.63 -7.36
CA ILE A 21 -2.20 0.31 -6.96
C ILE A 21 -2.71 0.37 -5.52
N ILE A 22 -1.90 0.85 -4.59
CA ILE A 22 -2.27 0.88 -3.17
C ILE A 22 -3.44 1.83 -2.94
N SER A 23 -3.45 3.00 -3.58
CA SER A 23 -4.58 3.94 -3.53
C SER A 23 -5.90 3.30 -3.97
N ARG A 24 -5.89 2.56 -5.09
CA ARG A 24 -7.08 1.89 -5.64
C ARG A 24 -7.56 0.76 -4.73
N ILE A 25 -6.63 -0.04 -4.21
CA ILE A 25 -6.91 -1.12 -3.27
C ILE A 25 -7.49 -0.54 -1.97
N ARG A 26 -6.89 0.53 -1.43
CA ARG A 26 -7.34 1.21 -0.21
C ARG A 26 -8.75 1.76 -0.34
N TYR A 27 -9.10 2.29 -1.50
CA TYR A 27 -10.45 2.77 -1.76
C TYR A 27 -11.44 1.61 -1.96
N ALA A 28 -11.07 0.56 -2.69
CA ALA A 28 -12.00 -0.51 -3.06
C ALA A 28 -12.23 -1.54 -1.93
N LEU A 29 -11.20 -1.88 -1.15
CA LEU A 29 -11.25 -2.94 -0.14
C LEU A 29 -12.38 -2.79 0.90
N PRO A 30 -12.60 -1.61 1.51
CA PRO A 30 -13.59 -1.46 2.58
C PRO A 30 -15.04 -1.65 2.12
N HIS A 31 -15.29 -1.39 0.84
CA HIS A 31 -16.64 -1.42 0.26
C HIS A 31 -16.97 -2.74 -0.43
N CYS A 32 -16.01 -3.68 -0.48
CA CYS A 32 -16.19 -4.95 -1.18
C CYS A 32 -16.21 -6.11 -0.18
N THR A 33 -17.23 -6.96 -0.28
CA THR A 33 -17.34 -8.19 0.52
C THR A 33 -16.38 -9.24 -0.02
N LEU A 34 -15.14 -9.27 0.48
CA LEU A 34 -14.12 -10.21 0.04
C LEU A 34 -14.10 -11.48 0.90
N THR A 35 -14.11 -12.63 0.23
CA THR A 35 -13.72 -13.93 0.79
C THR A 35 -12.22 -13.96 1.11
N ASN A 36 -11.80 -14.81 2.05
CA ASN A 36 -10.38 -15.01 2.39
C ASN A 36 -9.49 -15.29 1.16
N GLN A 37 -9.99 -16.01 0.16
CA GLN A 37 -9.25 -16.26 -1.09
C GLN A 37 -8.94 -14.96 -1.87
N HIS A 38 -9.85 -13.98 -1.85
CA HIS A 38 -9.61 -12.70 -2.50
C HIS A 38 -8.59 -11.87 -1.73
N HIS A 39 -8.57 -11.92 -0.39
CA HIS A 39 -7.51 -11.28 0.40
C HIS A 39 -6.12 -11.82 0.05
N GLU A 40 -5.97 -13.15 -0.07
CA GLU A 40 -4.70 -13.76 -0.45
C GLU A 40 -4.27 -13.39 -1.87
N ARG A 41 -5.22 -13.28 -2.80
CA ARG A 41 -4.95 -12.79 -4.17
C ARG A 41 -4.44 -11.35 -4.17
N ILE A 42 -5.04 -10.46 -3.38
CA ILE A 42 -4.61 -9.06 -3.30
C ILE A 42 -3.24 -8.97 -2.61
N ASN A 43 -3.01 -9.70 -1.52
CA ASN A 43 -1.68 -9.78 -0.89
C ASN A 43 -0.61 -10.26 -1.88
N THR A 44 -0.94 -11.26 -2.70
CA THR A 44 -0.06 -11.74 -3.78
C THR A 44 0.20 -10.64 -4.82
N LEU A 45 -0.82 -9.88 -5.22
CA LEU A 45 -0.67 -8.77 -6.16
C LEU A 45 0.25 -7.68 -5.60
N ILE A 46 0.03 -7.28 -4.35
CA ILE A 46 0.86 -6.29 -3.66
C ILE A 46 2.32 -6.74 -3.62
N ARG A 47 2.57 -8.00 -3.21
CA ARG A 47 3.94 -8.57 -3.19
C ARG A 47 4.57 -8.59 -4.57
N LYS A 48 3.82 -8.93 -5.62
CA LYS A 48 4.33 -8.93 -7.00
C LYS A 48 4.71 -7.53 -7.47
N THR A 49 3.87 -6.54 -7.21
CA THR A 49 4.20 -5.16 -7.60
C THR A 49 5.36 -4.61 -6.78
N THR A 50 5.46 -4.92 -5.48
CA THR A 50 6.61 -4.48 -4.68
C THR A 50 7.90 -5.12 -5.18
N LYS A 51 7.89 -6.41 -5.52
CA LYS A 51 9.04 -7.08 -6.15
C LYS A 51 9.43 -6.44 -7.48
N PHE A 52 8.43 -6.08 -8.29
CA PHE A 52 8.65 -5.37 -9.55
C PHE A 52 9.26 -3.99 -9.33
N ALA A 53 8.75 -3.22 -8.37
CA ALA A 53 9.26 -1.89 -8.04
C ALA A 53 10.71 -1.94 -7.52
N LEU A 54 11.05 -2.97 -6.74
CA LEU A 54 12.41 -3.25 -6.24
C LEU A 54 13.34 -3.88 -7.29
N GLY A 55 12.86 -4.16 -8.51
CA GLY A 55 13.67 -4.81 -9.54
C GLY A 55 14.12 -6.24 -9.19
N VAL A 56 13.52 -6.89 -8.19
CA VAL A 56 13.88 -8.24 -7.78
C VAL A 56 13.08 -9.29 -8.55
N PRO A 57 13.64 -10.49 -8.79
CA PRO A 57 12.92 -11.58 -9.42
C PRO A 57 11.61 -11.92 -8.69
N ILE A 58 10.56 -12.28 -9.43
CA ILE A 58 9.27 -12.67 -8.85
C ILE A 58 9.38 -13.90 -7.93
N CYS A 59 10.38 -14.75 -8.20
CA CYS A 59 10.71 -15.97 -7.46
C CYS A 59 11.42 -15.72 -6.12
N THR A 60 11.81 -14.47 -5.81
CA THR A 60 12.48 -14.12 -4.54
C THR A 60 11.61 -14.53 -3.35
N ALA A 61 12.25 -15.11 -2.33
CA ALA A 61 11.59 -15.57 -1.12
C ALA A 61 10.76 -14.45 -0.47
N ASN A 62 9.50 -14.74 -0.17
CA ASN A 62 8.58 -13.76 0.41
C ASN A 62 9.07 -13.28 1.79
N THR A 63 9.74 -14.14 2.55
CA THR A 63 10.29 -13.86 3.88
C THR A 63 11.21 -12.65 3.90
N HIS A 64 12.05 -12.49 2.87
CA HIS A 64 12.91 -11.31 2.75
C HIS A 64 12.11 -10.04 2.51
N LEU A 65 11.02 -10.12 1.73
CA LEU A 65 10.13 -8.99 1.45
C LEU A 65 9.36 -8.56 2.71
N GLU A 66 8.90 -9.50 3.54
CA GLU A 66 8.18 -9.16 4.78
C GLU A 66 9.09 -8.43 5.77
N ASN A 67 10.38 -8.79 5.78
CA ASN A 67 11.38 -8.17 6.65
C ASN A 67 11.75 -6.74 6.25
N THR A 68 11.43 -6.30 5.02
CA THR A 68 11.72 -4.92 4.59
C THR A 68 10.69 -3.91 5.08
N GLY A 69 9.47 -4.35 5.45
CA GLY A 69 8.38 -3.46 5.82
C GLY A 69 7.90 -2.54 4.68
N LEU A 70 8.30 -2.81 3.42
CA LEU A 70 8.07 -1.92 2.27
C LEU A 70 6.70 -2.09 1.61
N TYR A 71 5.85 -2.97 2.11
CA TYR A 71 4.52 -3.19 1.52
C TYR A 71 3.47 -3.33 2.61
N VAL A 72 2.28 -2.82 2.32
CA VAL A 72 1.13 -2.85 3.22
C VAL A 72 0.28 -4.08 2.90
N THR A 73 -0.10 -4.87 3.90
CA THR A 73 -1.00 -6.00 3.72
C THR A 73 -2.48 -5.58 3.68
N CYS A 74 -3.33 -6.43 3.10
CA CYS A 74 -4.78 -6.18 3.05
C CYS A 74 -5.40 -5.96 4.44
N LYS A 75 -4.93 -6.73 5.43
CA LYS A 75 -5.41 -6.62 6.82
C LYS A 75 -5.09 -5.25 7.40
N GLU A 76 -3.88 -4.75 7.17
CA GLU A 76 -3.47 -3.41 7.62
C GLU A 76 -4.28 -2.31 6.95
N ILE A 77 -4.58 -2.44 5.65
CA ILE A 77 -5.44 -1.48 4.94
C ILE A 77 -6.85 -1.43 5.55
N ILE A 78 -7.43 -2.60 5.84
CA ILE A 78 -8.76 -2.69 6.48
C ILE A 78 -8.70 -2.14 7.91
N ALA A 79 -7.65 -2.47 8.67
CA ALA A 79 -7.47 -1.98 10.04
C ALA A 79 -7.30 -0.46 10.07
N ALA A 80 -6.50 0.12 9.17
CA ALA A 80 -6.33 1.56 9.02
C ALA A 80 -7.65 2.25 8.62
N HIS A 81 -8.42 1.63 7.73
CA HIS A 81 -9.75 2.16 7.38
C HIS A 81 -10.71 2.15 8.58
N ARG A 82 -10.79 1.04 9.32
CA ARG A 82 -11.59 0.94 10.55
C ARG A 82 -11.12 1.93 11.62
N HIS A 83 -9.81 2.10 11.78
CA HIS A 83 -9.24 3.10 12.67
C HIS A 83 -9.74 4.50 12.28
N ASN A 84 -9.65 4.88 11.00
CA ASN A 84 -10.17 6.18 10.55
C ASN A 84 -11.68 6.34 10.80
N GLN A 85 -12.47 5.27 10.69
CA GLN A 85 -13.90 5.33 11.02
C GLN A 85 -14.15 5.54 12.52
N LEU A 86 -13.38 4.87 13.38
CA LEU A 86 -13.54 4.94 14.84
C LEU A 86 -13.03 6.25 15.43
N TYR A 87 -11.86 6.72 14.99
CA TYR A 87 -11.23 7.94 15.50
C TYR A 87 -11.64 9.21 14.74
N GLY A 88 -12.27 9.07 13.57
CA GLY A 88 -12.78 10.17 12.75
C GLY A 88 -14.01 10.89 13.30
N PHE A 89 -14.60 10.43 14.41
CA PHE A 89 -15.76 11.04 15.07
C PHE A 89 -15.44 11.79 16.37
N GLY A 90 -14.15 11.99 16.72
CA GLY A 90 -13.82 12.65 17.98
C GLY A 90 -12.41 13.23 18.04
N THR A 91 -12.20 14.38 17.42
CA THR A 91 -11.27 15.36 17.98
C THR A 91 -12.06 16.59 18.43
N PRO A 92 -12.48 16.68 19.71
CA PRO A 92 -12.75 17.98 20.28
C PRO A 92 -11.43 18.75 20.28
N ASN A 93 -11.36 19.74 19.41
CA ASN A 93 -10.67 21.00 19.65
C ASN A 93 -9.22 20.89 20.16
N GLN A 94 -8.24 20.76 19.26
CA GLN A 94 -6.94 21.38 19.49
C GLN A 94 -7.00 22.85 19.05
N ALA A 95 -7.81 23.65 19.75
CA ALA A 95 -7.58 25.09 19.82
C ALA A 95 -6.62 25.36 20.97
N GLY A 96 -5.64 26.23 20.70
CA GLY A 96 -4.74 26.79 21.69
C GLY A 96 -3.34 26.19 21.64
N ASN A 97 -2.47 26.80 20.83
CA ASN A 97 -1.18 27.35 21.25
C ASN A 97 -0.34 27.71 20.01
N TYR A 98 -0.60 28.89 19.45
CA TYR A 98 0.40 29.83 18.92
C TYR A 98 -0.16 31.24 19.09
#